data_AF-A0A3M2GVU6-F1
#
_entry.id   AF-A0A3M2GVU6-F1
#
_cell.length_a   1.000
_cell.length_b   1.000
_cell.length_c   1.000
_cell.angle_alpha   90.00
_cell.angle_beta   90.00
_cell.angle_gamma   90.00
#
_symmetry.space_group_name_H-M   'P 1'
#
loop_
_entity.id
_entity.type
_entity.pdbx_description
1 polymer ?
#
loop_
_entity_poly.entity_id
_entity_poly.type
_entity_poly.pdbx_seq_one_letter_code
_entity_poly.pdbx_strand_id
1 'polypeptide(L)'
;MDRRYVIVRPARSRLGRFVAVGAVATGVDVVGAVVLAGIWPRVPADLVALVVASTLSGLLHRRVTLRGDEFDRWIRRPGVFAGVALVAGAVDVSVFSLLPLAPLAAKLIALTAAALVRVVAHRVVLFRVVRRDQARPARRPPPPGELRLSVVIPAYDEEARIGATVAAVREALSAVHDDGGVEIIVVDDGSTDATADAARRGGADRVVVQRPNRGKGAAVRAGVAVARGRTIVFTDADLSYPPHQIVGVLAAVEEGWDLVIGDRRHTDTTTRAPAP
;
A
#
# COMPACT_ATOMS: atom_id res chain seq x y z
N MET A 1 -22.73 -13.36 -12.53
CA MET A 1 -21.35 -12.92 -12.82
C MET A 1 -20.51 -13.22 -11.59
N ASP A 2 -19.70 -14.27 -11.67
CA ASP A 2 -19.06 -14.96 -10.56
C ASP A 2 -17.82 -14.18 -10.05
N ARG A 3 -17.98 -13.38 -8.99
CA ARG A 3 -16.87 -12.64 -8.38
C ARG A 3 -16.33 -13.42 -7.19
N ARG A 4 -15.28 -14.21 -7.47
CA ARG A 4 -14.39 -14.83 -6.48
C ARG A 4 -13.87 -13.77 -5.50
N TYR A 5 -14.34 -13.81 -4.26
CA TYR A 5 -13.74 -13.06 -3.16
C TYR A 5 -12.29 -13.53 -2.99
N VAL A 6 -11.32 -12.64 -3.20
CA VAL A 6 -9.93 -12.90 -2.81
C VAL A 6 -9.87 -12.81 -1.29
N ILE A 7 -9.96 -13.96 -0.63
CA ILE A 7 -9.62 -14.08 0.78
C ILE A 7 -8.15 -13.70 0.90
N VAL A 8 -7.88 -12.52 1.47
CA VAL A 8 -6.53 -12.11 1.85
C VAL A 8 -6.06 -13.09 2.92
N ARG A 9 -5.33 -14.13 2.50
CA ARG A 9 -4.71 -15.08 3.44
C ARG A 9 -3.94 -14.30 4.49
N PRO A 10 -4.05 -14.67 5.78
CA PRO A 10 -3.50 -13.89 6.88
C PRO A 10 -2.00 -13.62 6.66
N ALA A 11 -1.60 -12.35 6.84
CA ALA A 11 -0.24 -11.85 6.64
C ALA A 11 0.83 -12.69 7.36
N ARG A 12 0.47 -13.33 8.49
CA ARG A 12 1.34 -14.23 9.27
C ARG A 12 1.87 -15.41 8.44
N SER A 13 1.05 -16.00 7.56
CA SER A 13 1.48 -17.11 6.69
C SER A 13 2.42 -16.67 5.56
N ARG A 14 2.42 -15.38 5.21
CA ARG A 14 3.32 -14.79 4.20
C ARG A 14 4.67 -14.47 4.80
N LEU A 15 4.67 -13.80 5.96
CA LEU A 15 5.89 -13.48 6.68
C LEU A 15 6.67 -14.75 7.03
N GLY A 16 5.97 -15.80 7.50
CA GLY A 16 6.60 -17.09 7.78
C GLY A 16 7.28 -17.72 6.55
N ARG A 17 6.63 -17.69 5.38
CA ARG A 17 7.23 -18.19 4.12
C ARG A 17 8.40 -17.33 3.65
N PHE A 18 8.30 -16.01 3.79
CA PHE A 18 9.39 -15.09 3.44
C PHE A 18 10.62 -15.34 4.32
N VAL A 19 10.43 -15.42 5.64
CA VAL A 19 11.50 -15.71 6.61
C VAL A 19 12.11 -17.09 6.35
N ALA A 20 11.29 -18.10 6.07
CA ALA A 20 11.78 -19.44 5.76
C ALA A 20 12.68 -19.47 4.51
N VAL A 21 12.25 -18.83 3.41
CA VAL A 21 13.08 -18.74 2.19
C VAL A 21 14.38 -17.98 2.46
N GLY A 22 14.31 -16.86 3.20
CA GLY A 22 15.49 -16.08 3.59
C GLY A 22 16.47 -16.88 4.46
N ALA A 23 15.96 -17.66 5.41
CA ALA A 23 16.77 -18.52 6.27
C ALA A 23 17.49 -19.62 5.48
N VAL A 24 16.81 -20.26 4.52
CA VAL A 24 17.43 -21.26 3.63
C VAL A 24 18.55 -20.65 2.81
N ALA A 25 18.31 -19.51 2.16
CA ALA A 25 19.33 -18.83 1.37
C ALA A 25 20.54 -18.41 2.23
N THR A 26 20.29 -17.88 3.42
CA THR A 26 21.35 -17.49 4.38
C THR A 26 22.16 -18.72 4.83
N GLY A 27 21.50 -19.84 5.10
CA GLY A 27 22.18 -21.08 5.45
C GLY A 27 23.08 -21.59 4.33
N VAL A 28 22.59 -21.56 3.08
CA VAL A 28 23.39 -21.95 1.89
C VAL A 28 24.60 -21.04 1.70
N ASP A 29 24.44 -19.72 1.90
CA ASP A 29 25.53 -18.75 1.83
C ASP A 29 26.61 -19.02 2.89
N VAL A 30 26.21 -19.16 4.17
CA VAL A 30 27.16 -19.39 5.27
C VAL A 30 27.87 -20.73 5.11
N VAL A 31 27.14 -21.81 4.86
CA VAL A 31 27.74 -23.15 4.70
C VAL A 31 28.63 -23.18 3.47
N GLY A 32 28.17 -22.64 2.34
CA GLY A 32 28.94 -22.58 1.11
C GLY A 32 30.25 -21.81 1.28
N ALA A 33 30.21 -20.63 1.89
CA ALA A 33 31.39 -19.79 2.10
C ALA A 33 32.40 -20.49 3.03
N VAL A 34 31.94 -21.11 4.11
CA VAL A 34 32.80 -21.80 5.08
C VAL A 34 33.46 -23.04 4.48
N VAL A 35 32.70 -23.86 3.75
CA VAL A 35 33.22 -25.09 3.12
C VAL A 35 34.20 -24.74 2.00
N LEU A 36 33.85 -23.81 1.12
CA LEU A 36 34.70 -23.41 0.02
C LEU A 36 35.98 -22.71 0.51
N ALA A 37 35.93 -21.94 1.60
CA ALA A 37 37.11 -21.31 2.19
C ALA A 37 38.13 -22.30 2.78
N GLY A 38 37.76 -23.57 2.95
CA GLY A 38 38.71 -24.64 3.29
C GLY A 38 39.56 -25.12 2.10
N ILE A 39 39.15 -24.79 0.87
CA ILE A 39 39.75 -25.27 -0.38
C ILE A 39 40.27 -24.10 -1.22
N TRP A 40 39.56 -22.98 -1.20
CA TRP A 40 39.82 -21.78 -2.00
C TRP A 40 40.14 -20.58 -1.09
N PRO A 41 40.80 -19.53 -1.64
CA PRO A 41 40.88 -18.24 -0.98
C PRO A 41 39.48 -17.72 -0.62
N ARG A 42 39.39 -16.96 0.48
CA ARG A 42 38.10 -16.53 1.04
C ARG A 42 37.23 -15.72 0.07
N VAL A 43 37.82 -14.81 -0.70
CA VAL A 43 37.09 -13.95 -1.65
C VAL A 43 36.33 -14.78 -2.71
N PRO A 44 36.97 -15.64 -3.53
CA PRO A 44 36.24 -16.44 -4.52
C PRO A 44 35.29 -17.47 -3.88
N ALA A 45 35.63 -18.03 -2.71
CA ALA A 45 34.74 -18.91 -1.96
C ALA A 45 33.42 -18.21 -1.60
N ASP A 46 33.50 -16.98 -1.09
CA ASP A 46 32.36 -16.21 -0.65
C ASP A 46 31.50 -15.71 -1.82
N LEU A 47 32.14 -15.24 -2.90
CA LEU A 47 31.44 -14.81 -4.10
C LEU A 47 30.61 -15.94 -4.72
N VAL A 48 31.16 -17.16 -4.79
CA VAL A 48 30.42 -18.31 -5.31
C VAL A 48 29.26 -18.69 -4.39
N ALA A 49 29.49 -18.73 -3.07
CA ALA A 49 28.44 -19.00 -2.10
C ALA A 49 27.29 -17.98 -2.19
N LEU A 50 27.62 -16.70 -2.29
CA LEU A 50 26.66 -15.60 -2.40
C LEU A 50 25.84 -15.68 -3.69
N VAL A 51 26.45 -16.01 -4.83
CA VAL A 51 25.76 -16.16 -6.12
C VAL A 51 24.80 -17.36 -6.09
N VAL A 52 25.25 -18.50 -5.54
CA VAL A 52 24.43 -19.71 -5.41
C VAL A 52 23.24 -19.43 -4.49
N ALA A 53 23.48 -18.85 -3.32
CA ALA A 53 22.44 -18.48 -2.36
C ALA A 53 21.44 -17.48 -2.93
N SER A 54 21.91 -16.45 -3.66
CA SER A 54 21.06 -15.44 -4.28
C SER A 54 20.18 -16.01 -5.39
N THR A 55 20.74 -16.90 -6.22
CA THR A 55 20.01 -17.58 -7.30
C THR A 55 18.94 -18.50 -6.73
N LEU A 56 19.28 -19.30 -5.71
CA LEU A 56 18.34 -20.15 -5.00
C LEU A 56 17.22 -19.34 -4.35
N SER A 57 17.57 -18.25 -3.66
CA SER A 57 16.62 -17.33 -3.05
C SER A 57 15.62 -16.77 -4.06
N GLY A 58 16.11 -16.32 -5.23
CA GLY A 58 15.26 -15.81 -6.31
C GLY A 58 14.28 -16.85 -6.84
N LEU A 59 14.73 -18.09 -7.06
CA LEU A 59 13.88 -19.20 -7.52
C LEU A 59 12.81 -19.56 -6.47
N LEU A 60 13.21 -19.62 -5.20
CA LEU A 60 12.30 -19.94 -4.09
C LEU A 60 11.27 -18.82 -3.87
N HIS A 61 11.69 -17.55 -3.89
CA HIS A 61 10.77 -16.43 -3.76
C HIS A 61 9.74 -16.41 -4.89
N ARG A 62 10.12 -16.66 -6.15
CA ARG A 62 9.16 -16.76 -7.28
C ARG A 62 8.13 -17.87 -7.10
N ARG A 63 8.52 -19.01 -6.54
CA ARG A 63 7.64 -20.20 -6.41
C ARG A 63 6.83 -20.23 -5.13
N VAL A 64 7.39 -19.78 -4.01
CA VAL A 64 6.85 -19.97 -2.65
C VAL A 64 6.27 -18.69 -2.08
N THR A 65 6.97 -17.57 -2.26
CA THR A 65 6.65 -16.30 -1.58
C THR A 65 5.78 -15.38 -2.43
N LEU A 66 6.17 -15.13 -3.68
CA LEU A 66 5.58 -14.13 -4.58
C LEU A 66 4.53 -14.70 -5.54
N ARG A 67 4.14 -15.97 -5.38
CA ARG A 67 3.18 -16.63 -6.28
C ARG A 67 1.82 -15.92 -6.21
N GLY A 68 1.53 -15.10 -7.21
CA GLY A 68 0.29 -14.32 -7.33
C GLY A 68 0.25 -13.07 -6.45
N ASP A 69 1.40 -12.50 -6.07
CA ASP A 69 1.43 -11.35 -5.16
C ASP A 69 1.29 -9.99 -5.88
N GLU A 70 0.45 -9.11 -5.34
CA GLU A 70 0.26 -7.74 -5.82
C GLU A 70 1.42 -6.82 -5.46
N PHE A 71 2.25 -7.23 -4.48
CA PHE A 71 3.43 -6.48 -4.02
C PHE A 71 4.53 -6.33 -5.08
N ASP A 72 4.54 -7.15 -6.13
CA ASP A 72 5.47 -6.99 -7.26
C ASP A 72 5.31 -5.62 -7.95
N ARG A 73 4.12 -5.00 -7.81
CA ARG A 73 3.81 -3.66 -8.34
C ARG A 73 4.54 -2.51 -7.62
N TRP A 74 5.13 -2.75 -6.45
CA TRP A 74 5.72 -1.70 -5.61
C TRP A 74 7.22 -1.49 -5.85
N ILE A 75 7.92 -2.41 -6.52
CA ILE A 75 9.33 -2.25 -6.90
C ILE A 75 9.41 -1.41 -8.19
N ARG A 76 9.11 -0.12 -8.08
CA ARG A 76 9.14 0.80 -9.24
C ARG A 76 10.57 1.17 -9.68
N ARG A 77 11.58 0.88 -8.86
CA ARG A 77 12.99 1.25 -9.10
C ARG A 77 13.96 0.11 -8.76
N PRO A 78 14.07 -0.92 -9.62
CA PRO A 78 14.90 -2.09 -9.34
C PRO A 78 16.38 -1.74 -9.10
N GLY A 79 16.89 -0.69 -9.75
CA GLY A 79 18.28 -0.24 -9.59
C GLY A 79 18.65 0.18 -8.16
N VAL A 80 17.70 0.70 -7.37
CA VAL A 80 17.98 1.07 -5.98
C VAL A 80 18.16 -0.17 -5.11
N PHE A 81 17.31 -1.17 -5.31
CA PHE A 81 17.42 -2.45 -4.60
C PHE A 81 18.69 -3.21 -5.00
N ALA A 82 19.04 -3.19 -6.29
CA ALA A 82 20.31 -3.74 -6.78
C ALA A 82 21.52 -3.03 -6.14
N GLY A 83 21.49 -1.70 -6.03
CA GLY A 83 22.53 -0.93 -5.35
C GLY A 83 22.70 -1.30 -3.88
N VAL A 84 21.60 -1.43 -3.12
CA VAL A 84 21.65 -1.88 -1.71
C VAL A 84 22.23 -3.30 -1.61
N ALA A 85 21.81 -4.21 -2.50
CA ALA A 85 22.32 -5.58 -2.52
C ALA A 85 23.82 -5.64 -2.81
N LEU A 86 24.30 -4.84 -3.78
CA LEU A 86 25.73 -4.74 -4.12
C LEU A 86 26.57 -4.20 -2.96
N VAL A 87 26.14 -3.11 -2.31
CA VAL A 87 26.88 -2.53 -1.17
C VAL A 87 26.91 -3.51 0.01
N ALA A 88 25.78 -4.15 0.34
CA ALA A 88 25.75 -5.13 1.41
C ALA A 88 26.62 -6.36 1.10
N GLY A 89 26.60 -6.85 -0.14
CA GLY A 89 27.45 -7.96 -0.58
C GLY A 89 28.94 -7.60 -0.56
N ALA A 90 29.31 -6.38 -0.96
CA ALA A 90 30.69 -5.91 -0.88
C ALA A 90 31.19 -5.85 0.57
N VAL A 91 30.35 -5.38 1.50
CA VAL A 91 30.67 -5.38 2.94
C VAL A 91 30.83 -6.79 3.47
N ASP A 92 29.94 -7.71 3.10
CA ASP A 92 30.02 -9.13 3.47
C ASP A 92 31.37 -9.75 3.06
N VAL A 93 31.70 -9.69 1.76
CA VAL A 93 32.95 -10.23 1.22
C VAL A 93 34.19 -9.59 1.85
N SER A 94 34.15 -8.27 2.07
CA SER A 94 35.27 -7.55 2.68
C SER A 94 35.49 -7.99 4.13
N VAL A 95 34.43 -8.04 4.93
CA VAL A 95 34.52 -8.43 6.35
C VAL A 95 34.95 -9.90 6.47
N PHE A 96 34.39 -10.80 5.65
CA PHE A 96 34.76 -12.21 5.65
C PHE A 96 36.23 -12.45 5.30
N SER A 97 36.74 -11.67 4.34
CA SER A 97 38.10 -11.82 3.84
C SER A 97 39.17 -11.20 4.74
N LEU A 98 38.86 -10.07 5.40
CA LEU A 98 39.82 -9.30 6.17
C LEU A 98 39.93 -9.74 7.64
N LEU A 99 38.90 -10.38 8.21
CA LEU A 99 38.93 -10.80 9.61
C LEU A 99 39.82 -12.04 9.79
N PRO A 100 40.89 -11.99 10.61
CA PRO A 100 41.79 -13.14 10.84
C PRO A 100 41.19 -14.14 11.85
N LEU A 101 39.90 -14.48 11.69
CA LEU A 101 39.17 -15.43 12.50
C LEU A 101 38.93 -16.73 11.71
N ALA A 102 38.48 -17.78 12.40
CA ALA A 102 37.99 -18.99 11.73
C ALA A 102 36.86 -18.65 10.74
N PRO A 103 36.74 -19.36 9.59
CA PRO A 103 35.79 -19.00 8.53
C PRO A 103 34.35 -18.82 9.03
N LEU A 104 33.86 -19.71 9.90
CA LEU A 104 32.51 -19.58 10.45
C LEU A 104 32.32 -18.29 11.25
N ALA A 105 33.26 -17.96 12.15
CA ALA A 105 33.20 -16.74 12.96
C ALA A 105 33.30 -15.48 12.09
N ALA A 106 34.21 -15.47 11.11
CA ALA A 106 34.35 -14.37 10.16
C ALA A 106 33.06 -14.16 9.34
N LYS A 107 32.42 -15.23 8.86
CA LYS A 107 31.20 -15.16 8.05
C LYS A 107 29.98 -14.73 8.86
N LEU A 108 29.86 -15.15 10.11
CA LEU A 108 28.77 -14.68 10.99
C LEU A 108 28.87 -13.18 11.26
N ILE A 109 30.08 -12.65 11.46
CA ILE A 109 30.30 -11.21 11.62
C ILE A 109 30.02 -10.46 10.31
N ALA A 110 30.50 -10.98 9.18
CA ALA A 110 30.24 -10.43 7.85
C ALA A 110 28.73 -10.34 7.55
N LEU A 111 28.00 -11.44 7.80
CA LEU A 111 26.55 -11.51 7.62
C LEU A 111 25.83 -10.48 8.48
N THR A 112 26.26 -10.32 9.74
CA THR A 112 25.69 -9.34 10.67
C THR A 112 25.93 -7.91 10.19
N ALA A 113 27.15 -7.61 9.73
CA ALA A 113 27.49 -6.30 9.17
C ALA A 113 26.68 -6.00 7.89
N ALA A 114 26.58 -6.96 6.97
CA ALA A 114 25.78 -6.85 5.76
C ALA A 114 24.28 -6.69 6.07
N ALA A 115 23.76 -7.39 7.08
CA ALA A 115 22.38 -7.23 7.54
C ALA A 115 22.13 -5.81 8.08
N LEU A 116 23.05 -5.25 8.86
CA LEU A 116 22.96 -3.88 9.35
C LEU A 116 22.96 -2.87 8.19
N VAL A 117 23.85 -3.05 7.21
CA VAL A 117 23.86 -2.23 5.99
C VAL A 117 22.52 -2.31 5.26
N ARG A 118 21.96 -3.50 5.08
CA ARG A 118 20.64 -3.66 4.46
C ARG A 118 19.55 -2.94 5.25
N VAL A 119 19.52 -3.06 6.58
CA VAL A 119 18.52 -2.37 7.43
C VAL A 119 18.64 -0.86 7.31
N VAL A 120 19.85 -0.30 7.45
CA VAL A 120 20.09 1.14 7.36
C VAL A 120 19.80 1.66 5.95
N ALA A 121 20.33 1.00 4.93
CA ALA A 121 20.12 1.39 3.54
C ALA A 121 18.65 1.27 3.15
N HIS A 122 17.95 0.21 3.57
CA HIS A 122 16.51 0.07 3.34
C HIS A 122 15.75 1.19 4.05
N ARG A 123 16.10 1.54 5.29
CA ARG A 123 15.50 2.67 6.01
C ARG A 123 15.71 3.97 5.23
N VAL A 124 16.93 4.28 4.81
CA VAL A 124 17.26 5.51 4.07
C VAL A 124 16.62 5.54 2.68
N VAL A 125 16.65 4.44 1.93
CA VAL A 125 16.04 4.28 0.61
C VAL A 125 14.53 4.40 0.70
N LEU A 126 13.90 3.67 1.63
CA LEU A 126 12.46 3.73 1.86
C LEU A 126 12.07 5.18 2.15
N PHE A 127 12.75 5.84 3.08
CA PHE A 127 12.43 7.22 3.40
C PHE A 127 12.71 8.20 2.26
N ARG A 128 13.81 8.07 1.50
CA ARG A 128 14.14 9.07 0.46
C ARG A 128 13.43 8.81 -0.86
N VAL A 129 13.41 7.58 -1.33
CA VAL A 129 12.86 7.21 -2.64
C VAL A 129 11.34 7.20 -2.60
N VAL A 130 10.73 6.57 -1.59
CA VAL A 130 9.26 6.56 -1.48
C VAL A 130 8.74 7.98 -1.24
N ARG A 131 9.41 8.79 -0.40
CA ARG A 131 9.01 10.19 -0.25
C ARG A 131 9.16 10.99 -1.54
N ARG A 132 10.22 10.75 -2.34
CA ARG A 132 10.41 11.44 -3.63
C ARG A 132 9.36 11.04 -4.68
N ASP A 133 8.93 9.79 -4.68
CA ASP A 133 7.89 9.30 -5.59
C ASP A 133 6.50 9.75 -5.13
N GLN A 134 6.19 9.72 -3.83
CA GLN A 134 4.98 10.33 -3.24
C GLN A 134 4.99 11.86 -3.34
N ALA A 135 6.13 12.46 -3.72
CA ALA A 135 6.32 13.90 -3.79
C ALA A 135 5.93 14.53 -5.13
N ARG A 136 5.39 13.74 -6.06
CA ARG A 136 5.09 14.21 -7.41
C ARG A 136 3.75 13.64 -7.87
N PRO A 137 2.92 14.45 -8.53
CA PRO A 137 1.75 13.92 -9.22
C PRO A 137 2.20 12.92 -10.28
N ALA A 138 1.49 11.80 -10.38
CA ALA A 138 1.71 10.80 -11.41
C ALA A 138 1.18 11.32 -12.74
N ARG A 139 1.97 11.21 -13.81
CA ARG A 139 1.49 11.45 -15.17
C ARG A 139 0.76 10.20 -15.65
N ARG A 140 -0.56 10.16 -15.44
CA ARG A 140 -1.44 9.09 -15.94
C ARG A 140 -2.68 9.70 -16.58
N PRO A 141 -3.26 9.04 -17.61
CA PRO A 141 -4.56 9.46 -18.12
C PRO A 141 -5.62 9.34 -17.01
N PRO A 142 -6.74 10.08 -17.11
CA PRO A 142 -7.85 9.94 -16.17
C PRO A 142 -8.28 8.47 -16.08
N PRO A 143 -8.59 7.97 -14.87
CA PRO A 143 -9.13 6.61 -14.73
C PRO A 143 -10.45 6.48 -15.49
N PRO A 144 -10.84 5.26 -15.90
CA PRO A 144 -12.12 5.02 -16.55
C PRO A 144 -13.28 5.32 -15.59
N GLY A 145 -14.36 5.89 -16.09
CA GLY A 145 -15.57 6.20 -15.33
C GLY A 145 -16.56 6.99 -16.19
N GLU A 146 -17.85 6.76 -15.97
CA GLU A 146 -18.95 7.44 -16.69
C GLU A 146 -19.21 8.84 -16.12
N LEU A 147 -18.91 9.02 -14.84
CA LEU A 147 -19.11 10.26 -14.09
C LEU A 147 -17.75 10.82 -13.66
N ARG A 148 -17.68 12.11 -13.37
CA ARG A 148 -16.48 12.75 -12.84
C ARG A 148 -16.21 12.31 -11.40
N LEU A 149 -17.24 12.25 -10.57
CA LEU A 149 -17.11 12.02 -9.13
C LEU A 149 -18.19 11.06 -8.58
N SER A 150 -17.77 10.14 -7.72
CA SER A 150 -18.66 9.41 -6.80
C SER A 150 -18.39 9.84 -5.37
N VAL A 151 -19.43 10.24 -4.65
CA VAL A 151 -19.39 10.54 -3.21
C VAL A 151 -20.01 9.38 -2.44
N VAL A 152 -19.22 8.70 -1.63
CA VAL A 152 -19.67 7.59 -0.77
C VAL A 152 -19.91 8.09 0.64
N ILE A 153 -21.12 7.90 1.16
CA ILE A 153 -21.52 8.29 2.52
C ILE A 153 -21.92 7.03 3.30
N PRO A 154 -21.03 6.46 4.14
CA PRO A 154 -21.42 5.40 5.06
C PRO A 154 -22.37 5.97 6.13
N ALA A 155 -23.44 5.25 6.44
CA ALA A 155 -24.46 5.66 7.40
C ALA A 155 -24.88 4.47 8.28
N TYR A 156 -25.13 4.72 9.56
CA TYR A 156 -25.66 3.75 10.52
C TYR A 156 -26.46 4.50 11.58
N ASP A 157 -27.76 4.22 11.68
CA ASP A 157 -28.73 4.92 12.53
C ASP A 157 -28.69 6.46 12.35
N GLU A 158 -28.80 6.91 11.10
CA GLU A 158 -28.70 8.32 10.66
C GLU A 158 -30.02 8.85 10.04
N GLU A 159 -31.18 8.26 10.33
CA GLU A 159 -32.48 8.64 9.74
C GLU A 159 -32.74 10.16 9.81
N ALA A 160 -32.43 10.78 10.94
CA ALA A 160 -32.70 12.20 11.17
C ALA A 160 -31.81 13.14 10.34
N ARG A 161 -30.66 12.67 9.85
CA ARG A 161 -29.61 13.53 9.26
C ARG A 161 -29.31 13.23 7.81
N ILE A 162 -29.34 11.95 7.41
CA ILE A 162 -28.81 11.51 6.13
C ILE A 162 -29.49 12.20 4.93
N GLY A 163 -30.79 12.50 5.04
CA GLY A 163 -31.50 13.23 3.99
C GLY A 163 -30.95 14.64 3.75
N ALA A 164 -30.77 15.42 4.82
CA ALA A 164 -30.18 16.76 4.74
C ALA A 164 -28.71 16.73 4.30
N THR A 165 -27.98 15.69 4.71
CA THR A 165 -26.58 15.47 4.31
C THR A 165 -26.45 15.30 2.80
N VAL A 166 -27.29 14.46 2.21
CA VAL A 166 -27.30 14.23 0.75
C VAL A 166 -27.64 15.52 0.01
N ALA A 167 -28.64 16.27 0.47
CA ALA A 167 -29.01 17.54 -0.13
C ALA A 167 -27.86 18.57 -0.07
N ALA A 168 -27.19 18.71 1.08
CA ALA A 168 -26.08 19.63 1.25
C ALA A 168 -24.86 19.26 0.37
N VAL A 169 -24.57 17.95 0.24
CA VAL A 169 -23.51 17.47 -0.67
C VAL A 169 -23.88 17.76 -2.12
N ARG A 170 -25.14 17.55 -2.52
CA ARG A 170 -25.62 17.85 -3.88
C ARG A 170 -25.46 19.33 -4.21
N GLU A 171 -25.89 20.21 -3.31
CA GLU A 171 -25.82 21.66 -3.47
C GLU A 171 -24.37 22.13 -3.64
N ALA A 172 -23.49 21.71 -2.72
CA ALA A 172 -22.09 22.10 -2.72
C ALA A 172 -21.30 21.60 -3.94
N LEU A 173 -21.78 20.54 -4.60
CA LEU A 173 -21.15 19.92 -5.76
C LEU A 173 -21.91 20.15 -7.07
N SER A 174 -22.88 21.07 -7.10
CA SER A 174 -23.69 21.40 -8.28
C SER A 174 -22.83 21.72 -9.51
N ALA A 175 -21.87 22.63 -9.39
CA ALA A 175 -20.96 22.98 -10.48
C ALA A 175 -20.12 21.79 -10.98
N VAL A 176 -19.71 20.88 -10.08
CA VAL A 176 -18.99 19.65 -10.46
C VAL A 176 -19.92 18.66 -11.16
N HIS A 177 -21.19 18.61 -10.74
CA HIS A 177 -22.22 17.79 -11.36
C HIS A 177 -22.52 18.24 -12.78
N ASP A 178 -22.62 19.55 -13.01
CA ASP A 178 -22.81 20.12 -14.35
C ASP A 178 -21.59 19.88 -15.25
N ASP A 179 -20.39 19.89 -14.67
CA ASP A 179 -19.11 19.61 -15.35
C ASP A 179 -18.67 18.14 -15.22
N GLY A 180 -19.50 17.23 -15.74
CA GLY A 180 -19.14 15.82 -15.93
C GLY A 180 -19.77 14.83 -14.95
N GLY A 181 -20.75 15.24 -14.16
CA GLY A 181 -21.61 14.36 -13.37
C GLY A 181 -21.04 13.96 -12.01
N VAL A 182 -21.94 13.95 -11.03
CA VAL A 182 -21.68 13.53 -9.64
C VAL A 182 -22.76 12.54 -9.22
N GLU A 183 -22.36 11.37 -8.71
CA GLU A 183 -23.27 10.48 -7.98
C GLU A 183 -23.01 10.50 -6.47
N ILE A 184 -24.07 10.40 -5.68
CA ILE A 184 -24.05 10.27 -4.23
C ILE A 184 -24.57 8.88 -3.87
N ILE A 185 -23.70 8.08 -3.27
CA ILE A 185 -23.94 6.70 -2.87
C ILE A 185 -23.99 6.66 -1.35
N VAL A 186 -25.16 6.42 -0.79
CA VAL A 186 -25.31 6.16 0.64
C VAL A 186 -25.19 4.66 0.89
N VAL A 187 -24.38 4.29 1.86
CA VAL A 187 -24.25 2.89 2.30
C VAL A 187 -24.79 2.77 3.72
N ASP A 188 -26.01 2.27 3.83
CA ASP A 188 -26.63 1.90 5.10
C ASP A 188 -25.97 0.61 5.61
N ASP A 189 -25.20 0.73 6.70
CA ASP A 189 -24.46 -0.36 7.34
C ASP A 189 -25.30 -1.11 8.37
N GLY A 190 -26.52 -1.47 8.00
CA GLY A 190 -27.40 -2.29 8.81
C GLY A 190 -28.11 -1.53 9.92
N SER A 191 -28.55 -0.30 9.62
CA SER A 191 -29.37 0.52 10.51
C SER A 191 -30.63 -0.20 10.99
N THR A 192 -31.07 0.20 12.18
CA THR A 192 -32.32 -0.26 12.82
C THR A 192 -33.48 0.73 12.62
N ASP A 193 -33.18 1.93 12.14
CA ASP A 193 -34.11 3.01 11.83
C ASP A 193 -34.41 3.10 10.31
N ALA A 194 -35.07 4.17 9.86
CA ALA A 194 -35.37 4.37 8.44
C ALA A 194 -34.24 5.09 7.64
N THR A 195 -32.96 4.95 8.03
CA THR A 195 -31.80 5.57 7.36
C THR A 195 -31.83 5.40 5.84
N ALA A 196 -31.97 4.17 5.33
CA ALA A 196 -32.00 3.92 3.89
C ALA A 196 -33.13 4.68 3.17
N ASP A 197 -34.31 4.76 3.78
CA ASP A 197 -35.45 5.46 3.18
C ASP A 197 -35.28 6.97 3.25
N ALA A 198 -34.74 7.49 4.35
CA ALA A 198 -34.37 8.90 4.48
C ALA A 198 -33.32 9.31 3.44
N ALA A 199 -32.33 8.45 3.17
CA ALA A 199 -31.33 8.68 2.13
C ALA A 199 -31.94 8.75 0.73
N ARG A 200 -32.88 7.84 0.40
CA ARG A 200 -33.62 7.87 -0.87
C ARG A 200 -34.43 9.16 -1.01
N ARG A 201 -35.18 9.54 0.03
CA ARG A 201 -35.95 10.79 0.04
C ARG A 201 -35.07 12.03 -0.07
N GLY A 202 -33.86 11.98 0.47
CA GLY A 202 -32.86 13.05 0.35
C GLY A 202 -32.23 13.19 -1.04
N GLY A 203 -32.54 12.29 -2.00
CA GLY A 203 -32.02 12.36 -3.37
C GLY A 203 -30.70 11.63 -3.58
N ALA A 204 -30.41 10.59 -2.79
CA ALA A 204 -29.25 9.74 -3.05
C ALA A 204 -29.46 8.95 -4.36
N ASP A 205 -28.48 8.99 -5.28
CA ASP A 205 -28.58 8.28 -6.56
C ASP A 205 -28.58 6.76 -6.37
N ARG A 206 -27.92 6.31 -5.30
CA ARG A 206 -27.87 4.90 -4.93
C ARG A 206 -27.83 4.73 -3.42
N VAL A 207 -28.59 3.76 -2.93
CA VAL A 207 -28.56 3.31 -1.54
C VAL A 207 -28.20 1.83 -1.49
N VAL A 208 -27.08 1.50 -0.87
CA VAL A 208 -26.61 0.13 -0.63
C VAL A 208 -26.91 -0.23 0.82
N VAL A 209 -27.64 -1.33 1.04
CA VAL A 209 -27.99 -1.78 2.39
C VAL A 209 -27.18 -3.02 2.73
N GLN A 210 -26.46 -2.99 3.85
CA GLN A 210 -25.77 -4.13 4.43
C GLN A 210 -26.58 -4.70 5.58
N ARG A 211 -26.57 -6.02 5.75
CA ARG A 211 -27.10 -6.69 6.94
C ARG A 211 -26.19 -7.88 7.28
N PRO A 212 -25.74 -8.04 8.53
CA PRO A 212 -25.82 -7.08 9.65
C PRO A 212 -24.87 -5.88 9.47
N ASN A 213 -24.73 -5.02 10.49
CA ASN A 213 -23.68 -4.00 10.55
C ASN A 213 -22.28 -4.63 10.52
N ARG A 214 -21.39 -4.10 9.66
CA ARG A 214 -20.02 -4.62 9.43
C ARG A 214 -18.93 -3.58 9.67
N GLY A 215 -19.31 -2.40 10.18
CA GLY A 215 -18.47 -1.25 10.44
C GLY A 215 -18.18 -0.38 9.21
N LYS A 216 -17.90 0.90 9.46
CA LYS A 216 -17.61 1.95 8.46
C LYS A 216 -16.69 1.52 7.31
N GLY A 217 -15.61 0.80 7.61
CA GLY A 217 -14.69 0.33 6.58
C GLY A 217 -15.32 -0.67 5.59
N ALA A 218 -16.26 -1.51 6.04
CA ALA A 218 -17.04 -2.38 5.17
C ALA A 218 -18.07 -1.60 4.36
N ALA A 219 -18.70 -0.59 4.95
CA ALA A 219 -19.62 0.32 4.25
C ALA A 219 -18.91 1.08 3.13
N VAL A 220 -17.79 1.75 3.41
CA VAL A 220 -16.99 2.47 2.41
C VAL A 220 -16.56 1.54 1.26
N ARG A 221 -16.05 0.34 1.57
CA ARG A 221 -15.67 -0.64 0.53
C ARG A 221 -16.83 -1.03 -0.37
N ALA A 222 -18.04 -1.20 0.17
CA ALA A 222 -19.21 -1.53 -0.64
C ALA A 222 -19.64 -0.36 -1.52
N GLY A 223 -19.58 0.88 -1.03
CA GLY A 223 -19.85 2.07 -1.83
C GLY A 223 -18.85 2.22 -2.97
N VAL A 224 -17.55 2.08 -2.69
CA VAL A 224 -16.48 2.09 -3.69
C VAL A 224 -16.69 0.99 -4.75
N ALA A 225 -17.15 -0.19 -4.35
CA ALA A 225 -17.36 -1.31 -5.27
C ALA A 225 -18.48 -1.09 -6.30
N VAL A 226 -19.40 -0.17 -6.04
CA VAL A 226 -20.53 0.16 -6.92
C VAL A 226 -20.42 1.54 -7.58
N ALA A 227 -19.36 2.29 -7.26
CA ALA A 227 -19.07 3.60 -7.80
C ALA A 227 -18.69 3.54 -9.29
N ARG A 228 -19.11 4.56 -10.04
CA ARG A 228 -18.97 4.75 -11.49
C ARG A 228 -18.15 6.00 -11.84
N GLY A 229 -17.78 6.80 -10.85
CA GLY A 229 -16.98 8.00 -11.00
C GLY A 229 -15.51 7.70 -11.26
N ARG A 230 -14.88 8.56 -12.06
CA ARG A 230 -13.43 8.57 -12.29
C ARG A 230 -12.68 8.82 -10.99
N THR A 231 -13.18 9.74 -10.17
CA THR A 231 -12.69 10.00 -8.82
C THR A 231 -13.72 9.53 -7.80
N ILE A 232 -13.26 8.94 -6.70
CA ILE A 232 -14.12 8.52 -5.59
C ILE A 232 -13.66 9.24 -4.33
N VAL A 233 -14.60 9.89 -3.66
CA VAL A 233 -14.42 10.45 -2.32
C VAL A 233 -15.39 9.77 -1.37
N PHE A 234 -15.02 9.66 -0.10
CA PHE A 234 -15.98 9.33 0.94
C PHE A 234 -15.97 10.41 2.02
N THR A 235 -17.14 10.68 2.59
CA THR A 235 -17.32 11.64 3.68
C THR A 235 -18.31 11.10 4.69
N ASP A 236 -18.26 11.61 5.91
CA ASP A 236 -19.11 11.15 7.01
C ASP A 236 -20.51 11.74 6.91
N ALA A 237 -21.51 10.98 7.37
CA ALA A 237 -22.91 11.40 7.36
C ALA A 237 -23.15 12.65 8.24
N ASP A 238 -22.28 12.94 9.20
CA ASP A 238 -22.38 14.10 10.08
C ASP A 238 -21.88 15.41 9.45
N LEU A 239 -21.25 15.35 8.27
CA LEU A 239 -20.55 16.47 7.61
C LEU A 239 -19.50 17.14 8.50
N SER A 240 -18.73 16.35 9.26
CA SER A 240 -17.55 16.81 10.00
C SER A 240 -16.55 17.62 9.14
N TYR A 241 -16.57 17.43 7.81
CA TYR A 241 -15.91 18.28 6.83
C TYR A 241 -16.96 18.94 5.93
N PRO A 242 -16.89 20.26 5.69
CA PRO A 242 -17.78 20.94 4.77
C PRO A 242 -17.71 20.34 3.35
N PRO A 243 -18.85 20.01 2.70
CA PRO A 243 -18.85 19.37 1.39
C PRO A 243 -18.10 20.14 0.28
N HIS A 244 -18.05 21.47 0.33
CA HIS A 244 -17.34 22.28 -0.66
C HIS A 244 -15.82 21.99 -0.71
N GLN A 245 -15.23 21.45 0.36
CA GLN A 245 -13.81 21.07 0.38
C GLN A 245 -13.50 19.90 -0.57
N ILE A 246 -14.50 19.10 -0.94
CA ILE A 246 -14.35 18.00 -1.90
C ILE A 246 -13.85 18.52 -3.26
N VAL A 247 -14.16 19.77 -3.63
CA VAL A 247 -13.68 20.37 -4.89
C VAL A 247 -12.15 20.44 -4.94
N GLY A 248 -11.50 20.84 -3.84
CA GLY A 248 -10.04 20.87 -3.75
C GLY A 248 -9.41 19.47 -3.77
N VAL A 249 -10.08 18.50 -3.12
CA VAL A 249 -9.67 17.09 -3.14
C VAL A 249 -9.73 16.53 -4.57
N LEU A 250 -10.81 16.80 -5.28
CA LEU A 250 -11.01 16.39 -6.67
C LEU A 250 -9.94 16.99 -7.59
N ALA A 251 -9.69 18.30 -7.49
CA ALA A 251 -8.68 18.98 -8.29
C ALA A 251 -7.28 18.35 -8.10
N ALA A 252 -6.88 18.08 -6.86
CA ALA A 252 -5.61 17.40 -6.59
C ALA A 252 -5.57 15.97 -7.18
N VAL A 253 -6.64 15.18 -7.07
CA VAL A 253 -6.65 13.86 -7.73
C VAL A 253 -6.51 13.99 -9.26
N GLU A 254 -7.19 14.96 -9.87
CA GLU A 254 -7.12 15.25 -11.31
C GLU A 254 -5.75 15.77 -11.77
N GLU A 255 -5.00 16.47 -10.89
CA GLU A 255 -3.60 16.83 -11.12
C GLU A 255 -2.65 15.63 -11.17
N GLY A 256 -3.11 14.44 -10.76
CA GLY A 256 -2.35 13.19 -10.81
C GLY A 256 -1.98 12.62 -9.44
N TRP A 257 -2.54 13.14 -8.35
CA TRP A 257 -2.34 12.57 -7.03
C TRP A 257 -3.15 11.28 -6.84
N ASP A 258 -2.50 10.23 -6.33
CA ASP A 258 -3.14 8.92 -6.16
C ASP A 258 -4.16 8.87 -5.01
N LEU A 259 -3.91 9.66 -3.96
CA LEU A 259 -4.73 9.73 -2.75
C LEU A 259 -4.56 11.12 -2.12
N VAL A 260 -5.69 11.72 -1.76
CA VAL A 260 -5.76 13.01 -1.08
C VAL A 260 -6.60 12.84 0.18
N ILE A 261 -6.12 13.35 1.31
CA ILE A 261 -6.73 13.17 2.64
C ILE A 261 -7.04 14.55 3.22
N GLY A 262 -8.27 14.76 3.70
CA GLY A 262 -8.63 15.94 4.48
C GLY A 262 -8.05 15.85 5.90
N ASP A 263 -7.37 16.90 6.35
CA ASP A 263 -6.77 17.02 7.69
C ASP A 263 -7.32 18.27 8.40
N ARG A 264 -7.69 18.13 9.68
CA ARG A 264 -8.28 19.20 10.52
C ARG A 264 -7.23 20.12 11.16
N ARG A 265 -5.94 19.81 11.06
CA ARG A 265 -4.85 20.62 11.64
C ARG A 265 -4.16 21.42 10.53
N HIS A 266 -4.48 22.71 10.35
CA HIS A 266 -3.83 23.49 9.27
C HIS A 266 -3.57 24.95 9.63
N THR A 267 -2.41 25.45 9.19
CA THR A 267 -2.30 26.78 8.57
C THR A 267 -1.35 26.82 7.36
N ASP A 268 -0.44 25.85 7.14
CA ASP A 268 0.35 25.72 5.90
C ASP A 268 0.78 24.25 5.57
N THR A 269 -0.02 23.24 5.93
CA THR A 269 0.43 21.83 5.83
C THR A 269 0.25 21.17 4.46
N THR A 270 1.32 20.50 4.01
CA THR A 270 1.34 19.43 2.99
C THR A 270 1.75 18.10 3.68
N THR A 271 0.92 17.04 3.62
CA THR A 271 1.25 15.72 4.22
C THR A 271 1.50 14.65 3.15
N ARG A 272 2.74 14.13 3.10
CA ARG A 272 3.19 13.03 2.23
C ARG A 272 3.61 11.82 3.10
N ALA A 273 2.60 11.01 3.50
CA ALA A 273 2.63 9.78 4.33
C ALA A 273 3.13 9.93 5.81
N PRO A 274 2.73 9.04 6.74
CA PRO A 274 2.52 9.42 8.15
C PRO A 274 3.84 9.65 8.90
N ALA A 275 3.81 10.68 9.76
CA ALA A 275 4.85 10.96 10.76
C ALA A 275 4.85 9.87 11.86
N PRO A 276 5.98 9.66 12.55
CA PRO A 276 6.40 8.40 13.18
C PRO A 276 5.51 7.88 14.30
#